data_AF-A0A9W9AFS1-F1
#
_entry.id   AF-A0A9W9AFS1-F1
#
_cell.length_a   1.000
_cell.length_b   1.000
_cell.length_c   1.000
_cell.angle_alpha   90.00
_cell.angle_beta   90.00
_cell.angle_gamma   90.00
#
_symmetry.space_group_name_H-M   'P 1'
#
loop_
_entity.id
_entity.type
_entity.pdbx_description
1 polymer ?
#
loop_
_entity_poly.entity_id
_entity_poly.type
_entity_poly.pdbx_seq_one_letter_code
_entity_poly.pdbx_strand_id
1 'polypeptide(L)'
;MSTVDLRQALILYATETGTAQEVADRVARECRRIHICSQVLSMDAYSAEDLISEILVIFIVSTTGSGAEPRAMTVLWNKLLRSDLPPDLFEDVHFTVFGLGDTAYEKFCWPAKRLARRLEGLGAHKLCEGAEGDEQHLLGIDGALEPWLKTLSSSLLELMPLPTGLDIVPSDQTPPARISLVNSTNPQVTTIDPLEHDNDYRLATVKCNTRTTAQDWNQDVRHIELDFVDDIQYSPGDVVVIHPITHADEVEKFLTQMGWGNLADELLEIHHVYKDQSLPDHLSHFSTLRTIFSRYLDFNAVPRRSFFGYLRYFTSDGAEKERLDEFLSPEHADELYDYCFRVRRTIQEVLSEFRNVRIPKNYIFDIFPPLRPRQFSIASSVKKHPRSIHLCVAMIKYKTKLKIPRRGVCSTYLAQLQPGQELRIRTLKGLLRLPSDNNIPIICVGPGTGVAPMRAVIEERIQRKAFGNTLYFGCRSSKKDQHYASEWQLYSANHELIYRVACSRDGPEGVKRTYVQDLIIEDAARIWKLLDEDGAHVFISGSSNKMPAAVKAALIHAIITCASRSEEQASQYIFDLEKNRRLIEECWS
;
A
#
# COMPACT_ATOMS: atom_id res chain seq x y z
N MET A 1 -1.16 40.95 -10.34
CA MET A 1 -0.67 39.56 -10.45
C MET A 1 -0.09 39.42 -11.84
N SER A 2 1.12 38.90 -11.95
CA SER A 2 1.77 38.71 -13.24
C SER A 2 1.00 37.65 -14.03
N THR A 3 1.06 37.65 -15.36
CA THR A 3 0.41 36.62 -16.21
C THR A 3 0.90 35.19 -15.92
N VAL A 4 2.00 35.04 -15.17
CA VAL A 4 2.55 33.78 -14.67
C VAL A 4 1.77 33.23 -13.47
N ASP A 5 1.11 34.10 -12.68
CA ASP A 5 0.35 33.70 -11.48
C ASP A 5 -0.97 32.95 -11.80
N LEU A 6 -1.41 32.94 -13.07
CA LEU A 6 -2.69 32.36 -13.48
C LEU A 6 -2.57 30.95 -14.10
N ARG A 7 -1.35 30.45 -14.35
CA ARG A 7 -1.14 29.13 -14.98
C ARG A 7 -0.72 28.10 -13.95
N GLN A 8 -1.67 27.74 -13.08
CA GLN A 8 -1.47 26.81 -11.98
C GLN A 8 -2.38 25.59 -12.11
N ALA A 9 -1.90 24.43 -11.69
CA ALA A 9 -2.68 23.20 -11.61
C ALA A 9 -2.40 22.47 -10.30
N LEU A 10 -3.44 22.17 -9.53
CA LEU A 10 -3.33 21.28 -8.38
C LEU A 10 -3.46 19.83 -8.85
N ILE A 11 -2.51 18.98 -8.47
CA ILE A 11 -2.52 17.55 -8.77
C ILE A 11 -2.59 16.80 -7.45
N LEU A 12 -3.72 16.14 -7.20
CA LEU A 12 -3.94 15.35 -6.00
C LEU A 12 -3.86 13.86 -6.31
N TYR A 13 -3.04 13.13 -5.56
CA TYR A 13 -2.93 11.68 -5.71
C TYR A 13 -3.38 10.91 -4.47
N ALA A 14 -3.92 9.72 -4.69
CA ALA A 14 -4.18 8.74 -3.64
C ALA A 14 -3.60 7.38 -4.04
N THR A 15 -2.69 6.86 -3.21
CA THR A 15 -1.92 5.67 -3.53
C THR A 15 -1.65 4.80 -2.30
N GLU A 16 -1.59 3.49 -2.49
CA GLU A 16 -1.06 2.56 -1.48
C GLU A 16 0.38 2.17 -1.81
N THR A 17 0.61 1.74 -3.06
CA THR A 17 1.90 1.18 -3.51
C THR A 17 2.75 2.15 -4.34
N GLY A 18 2.24 3.34 -4.67
CA GLY A 18 2.99 4.43 -5.29
C GLY A 18 2.69 4.70 -6.74
N THR A 19 1.85 3.90 -7.36
CA THR A 19 1.55 4.04 -8.78
C THR A 19 0.90 5.37 -9.10
N ALA A 20 -0.10 5.81 -8.33
CA ALA A 20 -0.72 7.11 -8.54
C ALA A 20 0.24 8.30 -8.31
N GLN A 21 1.17 8.19 -7.34
CA GLN A 21 2.15 9.25 -7.08
C GLN A 21 3.11 9.45 -8.27
N GLU A 22 3.62 8.35 -8.85
CA GLU A 22 4.48 8.45 -10.04
C GLU A 22 3.72 9.00 -11.25
N VAL A 23 2.45 8.63 -11.42
CA VAL A 23 1.60 9.19 -12.48
C VAL A 23 1.36 10.68 -12.25
N ALA A 24 1.13 11.12 -11.00
CA ALA A 24 1.03 12.53 -10.68
C ALA A 24 2.32 13.31 -11.02
N ASP A 25 3.49 12.75 -10.72
CA ASP A 25 4.77 13.37 -11.10
C ASP A 25 4.99 13.40 -12.64
N ARG A 26 4.36 12.48 -13.39
CA ARG A 26 4.35 12.52 -14.87
C ARG A 26 3.44 13.62 -15.39
N VAL A 27 2.27 13.79 -14.81
CA VAL A 27 1.37 14.89 -15.13
C VAL A 27 2.05 16.23 -14.86
N ALA A 28 2.73 16.38 -13.72
CA ALA A 28 3.51 17.57 -13.40
C ALA A 28 4.59 17.87 -14.46
N ARG A 29 5.27 16.83 -14.97
CA ARG A 29 6.23 16.98 -16.08
C ARG A 29 5.56 17.48 -17.36
N GLU A 30 4.40 16.96 -17.73
CA GLU A 30 3.65 17.44 -18.90
C GLU A 30 3.19 18.89 -18.71
N CYS A 31 2.70 19.27 -17.52
CA CYS A 31 2.36 20.65 -17.19
C CYS A 31 3.57 21.59 -17.37
N ARG A 32 4.75 21.20 -16.90
CA ARG A 32 5.98 21.99 -17.07
C ARG A 32 6.35 22.21 -18.53
N ARG A 33 6.16 21.20 -19.39
CA ARG A 33 6.45 21.33 -20.83
C ARG A 33 5.63 22.41 -21.51
N ILE A 34 4.41 22.65 -21.01
CA ILE A 34 3.52 23.70 -21.50
C ILE A 34 3.50 24.94 -20.59
N HIS A 35 4.50 25.11 -19.72
CA HIS A 35 4.69 26.25 -18.81
C HIS A 35 3.52 26.48 -17.84
N ILE A 36 2.96 25.40 -17.31
CA ILE A 36 2.01 25.42 -16.19
C ILE A 36 2.75 25.01 -14.92
N CYS A 37 2.66 25.83 -13.88
CA CYS A 37 3.19 25.51 -12.56
C CYS A 37 2.24 24.53 -11.87
N SER A 38 2.75 23.38 -11.45
CA SER A 38 1.91 22.39 -10.77
C SER A 38 2.23 22.30 -9.28
N GLN A 39 1.27 21.85 -8.50
CA GLN A 39 1.48 21.46 -7.10
C GLN A 39 1.02 20.01 -6.96
N VAL A 40 1.93 19.10 -6.62
CA VAL A 40 1.63 17.67 -6.46
C VAL A 40 1.55 17.34 -4.98
N LEU A 41 0.40 16.87 -4.51
CA LEU A 41 0.17 16.51 -3.11
C LEU A 41 -0.61 15.21 -2.97
N SER A 42 -0.35 14.49 -1.88
CA SER A 42 -1.23 13.40 -1.45
C SER A 42 -2.57 13.98 -0.99
N MET A 43 -3.67 13.28 -1.26
CA MET A 43 -5.02 13.75 -0.91
C MET A 43 -5.23 13.96 0.60
N ASP A 44 -4.48 13.27 1.46
CA ASP A 44 -4.53 13.46 2.92
C ASP A 44 -3.67 14.62 3.43
N ALA A 45 -2.85 15.22 2.57
CA ALA A 45 -2.08 16.42 2.85
C ALA A 45 -2.78 17.71 2.36
N TYR A 46 -3.93 17.60 1.70
CA TYR A 46 -4.67 18.74 1.17
C TYR A 46 -6.03 18.92 1.86
N SER A 47 -6.41 20.18 2.08
CA SER A 47 -7.65 20.56 2.75
C SER A 47 -8.84 20.49 1.79
N ALA A 48 -9.96 19.93 2.24
CA ALA A 48 -11.18 19.90 1.42
C ALA A 48 -11.80 21.28 1.28
N GLU A 49 -11.61 22.12 2.28
CA GLU A 49 -12.09 23.49 2.36
C GLU A 49 -11.40 24.39 1.32
N ASP A 50 -10.11 24.15 1.08
CA ASP A 50 -9.32 24.92 0.11
C ASP A 50 -9.65 24.54 -1.33
N LEU A 51 -10.13 23.29 -1.55
CA LEU A 51 -10.49 22.76 -2.87
C LEU A 51 -11.55 23.61 -3.60
N ILE A 52 -12.41 24.29 -2.85
CA ILE A 52 -13.48 25.16 -3.39
C ILE A 52 -12.88 26.37 -4.12
N SER A 53 -11.68 26.81 -3.71
CA SER A 53 -11.02 27.99 -4.27
C SER A 53 -10.11 27.66 -5.46
N GLU A 54 -9.99 26.39 -5.83
CA GLU A 54 -9.11 25.94 -6.91
C GLU A 54 -9.76 26.12 -8.27
N ILE A 55 -9.00 26.60 -9.26
CA ILE A 55 -9.50 26.73 -10.63
C ILE A 55 -9.46 25.39 -11.36
N LEU A 56 -8.42 24.59 -11.09
CA LEU A 56 -8.15 23.34 -11.78
C LEU A 56 -7.55 22.30 -10.83
N VAL A 57 -8.20 21.13 -10.76
CA VAL A 57 -7.72 20.00 -9.96
C VAL A 57 -7.66 18.71 -10.79
N ILE A 58 -6.49 18.09 -10.84
CA ILE A 58 -6.26 16.81 -11.51
C ILE A 58 -6.12 15.72 -10.45
N PHE A 59 -7.00 14.74 -10.47
CA PHE A 59 -7.00 13.64 -9.50
C PHE A 59 -6.39 12.37 -10.08
N ILE A 60 -5.44 11.77 -9.37
CA ILE A 60 -4.82 10.49 -9.73
C ILE A 60 -5.10 9.47 -8.62
N VAL A 61 -6.00 8.52 -8.86
CA VAL A 61 -6.59 7.70 -7.79
C VAL A 61 -6.42 6.21 -8.08
N SER A 62 -5.68 5.50 -7.22
CA SER A 62 -5.61 4.03 -7.25
C SER A 62 -6.85 3.38 -6.64
N THR A 63 -7.11 2.13 -7.02
CA THR A 63 -8.14 1.28 -6.40
C THR A 63 -7.49 0.26 -5.47
N THR A 64 -8.08 0.01 -4.30
CA THR A 64 -7.55 -0.92 -3.30
C THR A 64 -8.56 -2.02 -2.97
N GLY A 65 -8.06 -3.16 -2.48
CA GLY A 65 -8.87 -4.29 -2.02
C GLY A 65 -9.98 -4.67 -3.00
N SER A 66 -11.22 -4.74 -2.53
CA SER A 66 -12.42 -5.07 -3.33
C SER A 66 -13.14 -3.81 -3.85
N GLY A 67 -12.37 -2.82 -4.31
CA GLY A 67 -12.86 -1.56 -4.88
C GLY A 67 -13.00 -0.40 -3.90
N ALA A 68 -12.23 -0.42 -2.80
CA ALA A 68 -12.16 0.67 -1.84
C ALA A 68 -11.15 1.74 -2.30
N GLU A 69 -11.35 2.98 -1.84
CA GLU A 69 -10.38 4.05 -2.03
C GLU A 69 -9.09 3.80 -1.22
N PRO A 70 -7.94 4.36 -1.64
CA PRO A 70 -6.73 4.38 -0.82
C PRO A 70 -6.97 5.20 0.44
N ARG A 71 -6.27 4.87 1.52
CA ARG A 71 -6.43 5.53 2.82
C ARG A 71 -6.22 7.04 2.75
N ALA A 72 -5.28 7.49 1.91
CA ALA A 72 -5.01 8.90 1.69
C ALA A 72 -6.24 9.68 1.14
N MET A 73 -7.15 9.00 0.44
CA MET A 73 -8.37 9.61 -0.09
C MET A 73 -9.50 9.68 0.96
N THR A 74 -9.49 8.82 1.99
CA THR A 74 -10.65 8.59 2.87
C THR A 74 -11.19 9.86 3.56
N VAL A 75 -10.31 10.75 4.03
CA VAL A 75 -10.74 11.97 4.75
C VAL A 75 -11.48 12.93 3.81
N LEU A 76 -10.86 13.27 2.68
CA LEU A 76 -11.47 14.13 1.66
C LEU A 76 -12.75 13.48 1.11
N TRP A 77 -12.71 12.17 0.82
CA TRP A 77 -13.86 11.44 0.29
C TRP A 77 -15.07 11.45 1.21
N ASN A 78 -14.88 11.24 2.52
CA ASN A 78 -15.98 11.31 3.49
C ASN A 78 -16.58 12.71 3.58
N LYS A 79 -15.77 13.77 3.47
CA LYS A 79 -16.26 15.15 3.42
C LYS A 79 -17.10 15.37 2.16
N LEU A 80 -16.62 14.92 1.00
CA LEU A 80 -17.35 15.05 -0.27
C LEU A 80 -18.67 14.26 -0.31
N LEU A 81 -18.79 13.16 0.44
CA LEU A 81 -20.01 12.33 0.48
C LEU A 81 -21.14 12.89 1.35
N ARG A 82 -20.90 13.99 2.07
CA ARG A 82 -21.91 14.65 2.89
C ARG A 82 -23.13 15.07 2.06
N SER A 83 -24.33 14.67 2.51
CA SER A 83 -25.59 14.93 1.79
C SER A 83 -26.05 16.38 1.88
N ASP A 84 -25.51 17.16 2.81
CA ASP A 84 -25.85 18.57 3.04
C ASP A 84 -24.98 19.55 2.23
N LEU A 85 -24.09 19.03 1.37
CA LEU A 85 -23.29 19.88 0.49
C LEU A 85 -24.14 20.49 -0.64
N PRO A 86 -23.96 21.80 -0.95
CA PRO A 86 -24.62 22.43 -2.09
C PRO A 86 -24.26 21.77 -3.43
N PRO A 87 -25.20 21.64 -4.37
CA PRO A 87 -24.96 21.02 -5.68
C PRO A 87 -24.11 21.86 -6.63
N ASP A 88 -23.86 23.13 -6.28
CA ASP A 88 -23.07 24.14 -6.98
C ASP A 88 -21.75 24.45 -6.26
N LEU A 89 -21.39 23.67 -5.24
CA LEU A 89 -20.22 23.90 -4.37
C LEU A 89 -18.91 24.10 -5.14
N PHE A 90 -18.76 23.48 -6.31
CA PHE A 90 -17.56 23.52 -7.14
C PHE A 90 -17.82 24.11 -8.53
N GLU A 91 -18.80 25.01 -8.70
CA GLU A 91 -19.16 25.59 -10.00
C GLU A 91 -17.99 26.26 -10.75
N ASP A 92 -17.01 26.82 -10.02
CA ASP A 92 -15.83 27.46 -10.64
C ASP A 92 -14.65 26.49 -10.86
N VAL A 93 -14.77 25.23 -10.44
CA VAL A 93 -13.67 24.25 -10.43
C VAL A 93 -13.70 23.38 -11.68
N HIS A 94 -12.61 23.39 -12.44
CA HIS A 94 -12.37 22.41 -13.49
C HIS A 94 -11.65 21.19 -12.92
N PHE A 95 -12.00 19.99 -13.40
CA PHE A 95 -11.32 18.78 -12.94
C PHE A 95 -11.20 17.71 -14.03
N THR A 96 -10.28 16.77 -13.81
CA THR A 96 -10.26 15.48 -14.49
C THR A 96 -9.69 14.40 -13.56
N VAL A 97 -9.97 13.14 -13.85
CA VAL A 97 -9.57 12.01 -13.00
C VAL A 97 -8.91 10.92 -13.83
N PHE A 98 -7.70 10.51 -13.43
CA PHE A 98 -7.07 9.28 -13.91
C PHE A 98 -7.19 8.20 -12.84
N GLY A 99 -7.94 7.14 -13.14
CA GLY A 99 -8.09 5.98 -12.28
C GLY A 99 -6.99 4.95 -12.55
N LEU A 100 -6.47 4.33 -11.50
CA LEU A 100 -5.61 3.15 -11.62
C LEU A 100 -6.30 1.94 -11.01
N GLY A 101 -6.33 0.85 -11.76
CA GLY A 101 -6.97 -0.39 -11.36
C GLY A 101 -6.44 -1.59 -12.12
N ASP A 102 -7.14 -2.71 -11.93
CA ASP A 102 -6.84 -3.98 -12.54
C ASP A 102 -8.17 -4.62 -12.97
N THR A 103 -8.33 -4.89 -14.27
CA THR A 103 -9.58 -5.45 -14.82
C THR A 103 -9.88 -6.89 -14.37
N ALA A 104 -8.93 -7.57 -13.71
CA ALA A 104 -9.19 -8.84 -13.03
C ALA A 104 -10.10 -8.68 -11.79
N TYR A 105 -10.31 -7.45 -11.32
CA TYR A 105 -11.21 -7.13 -10.21
C TYR A 105 -12.52 -6.51 -10.72
N GLU A 106 -13.65 -6.97 -10.16
CA GLU A 106 -14.99 -6.51 -10.54
C GLU A 106 -15.17 -4.98 -10.45
N LYS A 107 -14.62 -4.37 -9.39
CA LYS A 107 -14.69 -2.91 -9.15
C LYS A 107 -13.50 -2.17 -9.76
N PHE A 108 -13.25 -2.38 -11.05
CA PHE A 108 -12.18 -1.72 -11.81
C PHE A 108 -12.29 -0.18 -11.78
N CYS A 109 -11.23 0.50 -11.32
CA CYS A 109 -11.12 1.96 -11.20
C CYS A 109 -12.27 2.63 -10.41
N TRP A 110 -12.91 1.89 -9.49
CA TRP A 110 -14.17 2.30 -8.88
C TRP A 110 -14.11 3.59 -8.03
N PRO A 111 -13.09 3.82 -7.18
CA PRO A 111 -12.95 5.08 -6.44
C PRO A 111 -12.85 6.30 -7.36
N ALA A 112 -12.06 6.20 -8.44
CA ALA A 112 -11.92 7.26 -9.43
C ALA A 112 -13.26 7.59 -10.13
N LYS A 113 -13.99 6.55 -10.55
CA LYS A 113 -15.34 6.69 -11.15
C LYS A 113 -16.32 7.38 -10.19
N ARG A 114 -16.31 6.99 -8.91
CA ARG A 114 -17.17 7.59 -7.89
C ARG A 114 -16.81 9.04 -7.62
N LEU A 115 -15.51 9.35 -7.56
CA LEU A 115 -15.02 10.71 -7.37
C LEU A 115 -15.47 11.62 -8.51
N ALA A 116 -15.27 11.21 -9.76
CA ALA A 116 -15.67 11.98 -10.93
C ALA A 116 -17.18 12.30 -10.92
N ARG A 117 -18.03 11.27 -10.74
CA ARG A 117 -19.49 11.48 -10.65
C ARG A 117 -19.89 12.40 -9.50
N ARG A 118 -19.19 12.33 -8.37
CA ARG A 118 -19.51 13.15 -7.19
C ARG A 118 -19.12 14.60 -7.41
N LEU A 119 -17.97 14.87 -8.03
CA LEU A 119 -17.53 16.22 -8.37
C LEU A 119 -18.50 16.88 -9.37
N GLU A 120 -18.92 16.17 -10.42
CA GLU A 120 -19.96 16.66 -11.36
C GLU A 120 -21.28 16.95 -10.63
N GLY A 121 -21.70 16.06 -9.73
CA GLY A 121 -22.92 16.24 -8.93
C GLY A 121 -22.83 17.36 -7.89
N LEU A 122 -21.66 17.97 -7.71
CA LEU A 122 -21.40 19.14 -6.86
C LEU A 122 -21.03 20.38 -7.70
N GLY A 123 -21.25 20.36 -9.02
CA GLY A 123 -21.14 21.52 -9.88
C GLY A 123 -19.83 21.65 -10.65
N ALA A 124 -18.83 20.80 -10.37
CA ALA A 124 -17.52 20.88 -11.02
C ALA A 124 -17.59 20.57 -12.52
N HIS A 125 -16.78 21.29 -13.30
CA HIS A 125 -16.70 21.14 -14.75
C HIS A 125 -15.60 20.16 -15.15
N LYS A 126 -15.92 19.15 -15.97
CA LYS A 126 -14.89 18.29 -16.55
C LYS A 126 -14.03 19.08 -17.53
N LEU A 127 -12.73 19.18 -17.27
CA LEU A 127 -11.75 19.71 -18.21
C LEU A 127 -11.67 18.83 -19.47
N CYS A 128 -11.55 17.52 -19.25
CA CYS A 128 -11.56 16.50 -20.28
C CYS A 128 -12.03 15.17 -19.67
N GLU A 129 -12.43 14.23 -20.53
CA GLU A 129 -12.78 12.89 -20.07
C GLU A 129 -11.61 12.24 -19.32
N GLY A 130 -11.95 11.58 -18.21
CA GLY A 130 -11.00 10.81 -17.44
C GLY A 130 -10.54 9.56 -18.19
N ALA A 131 -9.51 8.90 -17.66
CA ALA A 131 -9.04 7.63 -18.19
C ALA A 131 -8.78 6.61 -17.08
N GLU A 132 -8.74 5.34 -17.46
CA GLU A 132 -8.64 4.20 -16.55
C GLU A 132 -7.42 3.37 -16.93
N GLY A 133 -6.33 3.50 -16.17
CA GLY A 133 -5.14 2.67 -16.30
C GLY A 133 -5.38 1.27 -15.80
N ASP A 134 -5.07 0.27 -16.64
CA ASP A 134 -5.23 -1.15 -16.34
C ASP A 134 -3.87 -1.85 -16.21
N GLU A 135 -3.60 -2.43 -15.04
CA GLU A 135 -2.41 -3.25 -14.79
C GLU A 135 -2.37 -4.54 -15.65
N GLN A 136 -3.52 -5.01 -16.16
CA GLN A 136 -3.59 -6.20 -17.04
C GLN A 136 -3.30 -5.89 -18.52
N HIS A 137 -3.30 -4.62 -18.90
CA HIS A 137 -3.03 -4.22 -20.27
C HIS A 137 -1.56 -4.56 -20.65
N LEU A 138 -1.28 -4.82 -21.93
CA LEU A 138 0.07 -5.23 -22.37
C LEU A 138 1.14 -4.15 -22.09
N LEU A 139 0.76 -2.88 -22.25
CA LEU A 139 1.56 -1.71 -21.87
C LEU A 139 1.39 -1.33 -20.38
N GLY A 140 0.67 -2.13 -19.59
CA GLY A 140 0.16 -1.76 -18.28
C GLY A 140 -0.64 -0.46 -18.34
N ILE A 141 -0.53 0.34 -17.28
CA ILE A 141 -1.21 1.63 -17.15
C ILE A 141 -0.87 2.62 -18.28
N ASP A 142 0.28 2.46 -18.95
CA ASP A 142 0.72 3.36 -20.03
C ASP A 142 -0.22 3.29 -21.25
N GLY A 143 -0.93 2.17 -21.43
CA GLY A 143 -1.90 2.01 -22.51
C GLY A 143 -3.02 3.06 -22.47
N ALA A 144 -3.46 3.47 -21.28
CA ALA A 144 -4.44 4.53 -21.09
C ALA A 144 -3.80 5.89 -20.79
N LEU A 145 -2.65 5.89 -20.10
CA LEU A 145 -2.00 7.11 -19.64
C LEU A 145 -1.43 7.95 -20.78
N GLU A 146 -0.73 7.34 -21.75
CA GLU A 146 -0.09 8.08 -22.84
C GLU A 146 -1.12 8.82 -23.74
N PRO A 147 -2.22 8.20 -24.19
CA PRO A 147 -3.28 8.93 -24.88
C PRO A 147 -3.93 10.01 -24.01
N TRP A 148 -4.18 9.72 -22.73
CA TRP A 148 -4.81 10.67 -21.82
C TRP A 148 -3.93 11.90 -21.55
N LEU A 149 -2.62 11.75 -21.40
CA LEU A 149 -1.69 12.87 -21.25
C LEU A 149 -1.71 13.82 -22.46
N LYS A 150 -1.88 13.29 -23.67
CA LYS A 150 -2.04 14.11 -24.88
C LYS A 150 -3.33 14.91 -24.85
N THR A 151 -4.45 14.26 -24.54
CA THR A 151 -5.77 14.93 -24.39
C THR A 151 -5.75 15.98 -23.30
N LEU A 152 -5.16 15.65 -22.14
CA LEU A 152 -4.99 16.57 -21.02
C LEU A 152 -4.18 17.79 -21.45
N SER A 153 -3.04 17.59 -22.11
CA SER A 153 -2.18 18.70 -22.56
C SER A 153 -2.91 19.64 -23.51
N SER A 154 -3.67 19.11 -24.49
CA SER A 154 -4.50 19.92 -25.39
C SER A 154 -5.55 20.72 -24.62
N SER A 155 -6.26 20.07 -23.69
CA SER A 155 -7.33 20.71 -22.90
C SER A 155 -6.77 21.79 -21.96
N LEU A 156 -5.59 21.56 -21.38
CA LEU A 156 -4.88 22.55 -20.56
C LEU A 156 -4.44 23.76 -21.39
N LEU A 157 -4.02 23.57 -22.63
CA LEU A 157 -3.66 24.65 -23.54
C LEU A 157 -4.88 25.45 -24.02
N GLU A 158 -6.05 24.83 -24.13
CA GLU A 158 -7.32 25.51 -24.41
C GLU A 158 -7.78 26.36 -23.22
N LEU A 159 -7.74 25.79 -22.00
CA LEU A 159 -8.11 26.49 -20.77
C LEU A 159 -7.11 27.59 -20.40
N MET A 160 -5.81 27.31 -20.54
CA MET A 160 -4.70 28.20 -20.19
C MET A 160 -3.69 28.29 -21.35
N PRO A 161 -3.96 29.13 -22.37
CA PRO A 161 -3.07 29.29 -23.53
C PRO A 161 -1.64 29.65 -23.18
N LEU A 162 -0.71 29.31 -24.07
CA LEU A 162 0.72 29.63 -23.90
C LEU A 162 0.94 31.15 -23.84
N PRO A 163 1.78 31.64 -22.91
CA PRO A 163 2.25 33.01 -22.92
C PRO A 163 2.97 33.36 -24.22
N THR A 164 2.83 34.61 -24.65
CA THR A 164 3.48 35.10 -25.87
C THR A 164 4.99 34.94 -25.79
N GLY A 165 5.59 34.32 -26.80
CA GLY A 165 7.04 34.12 -26.91
C GLY A 165 7.59 32.86 -26.21
N LEU A 166 6.72 31.98 -25.71
CA LEU A 166 7.12 30.67 -25.19
C LEU A 166 6.64 29.54 -26.10
N ASP A 167 7.55 28.62 -26.42
CA ASP A 167 7.26 27.38 -27.14
C ASP A 167 7.06 26.20 -26.17
N ILE A 168 6.33 25.17 -26.62
CA ILE A 168 6.21 23.91 -25.89
C ILE A 168 7.58 23.23 -25.81
N VAL A 169 7.99 22.84 -24.62
CA VAL A 169 9.24 22.08 -24.43
C VAL A 169 9.09 20.69 -25.08
N PRO A 170 10.02 20.26 -25.94
CA PRO A 170 9.97 18.95 -26.58
C PRO A 170 9.97 17.77 -25.59
N SER A 171 9.29 16.67 -25.93
CA SER A 171 9.19 15.46 -25.09
C SER A 171 10.44 14.58 -25.10
N ASP A 172 11.30 14.75 -26.11
CA ASP A 172 12.46 13.92 -26.42
C ASP A 172 13.74 14.38 -25.70
N GLN A 173 13.67 15.48 -24.96
CA GLN A 173 14.76 15.94 -24.10
C GLN A 173 14.79 15.15 -22.79
N THR A 174 15.99 14.97 -22.24
CA THR A 174 16.13 14.40 -20.90
C THR A 174 15.41 15.31 -19.91
N PRO A 175 14.42 14.81 -19.15
CA PRO A 175 13.77 15.60 -18.13
C PRO A 175 14.82 16.14 -17.15
N PRO A 176 14.68 17.36 -16.65
CA PRO A 176 15.59 17.87 -15.64
C PRO A 176 15.41 17.07 -14.34
N ALA A 177 16.52 16.84 -13.62
CA ALA A 177 16.51 16.07 -12.38
C ALA A 177 15.68 16.78 -11.28
N ARG A 178 15.00 16.00 -10.42
CA ARG A 178 14.19 16.58 -9.33
C ARG A 178 15.03 17.31 -8.29
N ILE A 179 16.26 16.88 -8.12
CA ILE A 179 17.17 17.37 -7.10
C ILE A 179 18.55 17.73 -7.67
N SER A 180 19.31 18.47 -6.89
CA SER A 180 20.75 18.61 -7.05
C SER A 180 21.46 18.10 -5.80
N LEU A 181 22.42 17.20 -5.98
CA LEU A 181 23.29 16.71 -4.90
C LEU A 181 24.59 17.48 -4.91
N VAL A 182 24.92 18.09 -3.78
CA VAL A 182 26.17 18.85 -3.59
C VAL A 182 26.93 18.24 -2.42
N ASN A 183 28.25 18.08 -2.54
CA ASN A 183 29.06 17.63 -1.42
C ASN A 183 29.04 18.70 -0.32
N SER A 184 28.67 18.29 0.89
CA SER A 184 28.64 19.18 2.04
C SER A 184 30.06 19.59 2.41
N THR A 185 30.26 20.90 2.58
CA THR A 185 31.52 21.47 3.08
C THR A 185 31.51 21.72 4.58
N ASN A 186 30.38 21.47 5.25
CA ASN A 186 30.20 21.75 6.66
C ASN A 186 30.49 20.50 7.53
N PRO A 187 31.60 20.47 8.29
CA PRO A 187 31.98 19.31 9.10
C PRO A 187 31.14 19.12 10.36
N GLN A 188 30.29 20.10 10.73
CA GLN A 188 29.44 20.01 11.94
C GLN A 188 28.08 19.35 11.69
N VAL A 189 27.73 19.10 10.42
CA VAL A 189 26.41 18.55 10.08
C VAL A 189 26.47 17.02 10.14
N THR A 190 25.68 16.45 11.05
CA THR A 190 25.50 14.99 11.16
C THR A 190 24.19 14.56 10.50
N THR A 191 24.16 13.35 9.96
CA THR A 191 22.94 12.71 9.48
C THR A 191 22.11 12.25 10.68
N ILE A 192 21.19 13.08 11.17
CA ILE A 192 20.21 12.65 12.18
C ILE A 192 19.02 12.04 11.46
N ASP A 193 18.52 10.90 11.95
CA ASP A 193 17.33 10.28 11.40
C ASP A 193 16.11 11.19 11.66
N PRO A 194 15.39 11.68 10.62
CA PRO A 194 14.23 12.54 10.84
C PRO A 194 13.10 11.87 11.63
N LEU A 195 13.04 10.53 11.63
CA LEU A 195 12.10 9.80 12.51
C LEU A 195 12.39 9.99 14.00
N GLU A 196 13.59 10.45 14.38
CA GLU A 196 13.91 10.74 15.78
C GLU A 196 13.12 11.91 16.34
N HIS A 197 12.76 12.86 15.48
CA HIS A 197 12.08 14.10 15.82
C HIS A 197 10.58 14.10 15.48
N ASP A 198 10.09 13.04 14.85
CA ASP A 198 8.68 12.87 14.58
C ASP A 198 7.99 12.24 15.80
N ASN A 199 7.14 13.04 16.45
CA ASN A 199 6.39 12.63 17.65
C ASN A 199 5.41 11.48 17.39
N ASP A 200 5.01 11.24 16.14
CA ASP A 200 4.18 10.09 15.79
C ASP A 200 4.96 8.77 15.82
N TYR A 201 6.30 8.82 15.74
CA TYR A 201 7.17 7.66 15.77
C TYR A 201 7.83 7.48 17.14
N ARG A 202 7.35 6.49 17.89
CA ARG A 202 7.90 6.16 19.20
C ARG A 202 9.01 5.13 19.10
N LEU A 203 9.99 5.27 19.99
CA LEU A 203 11.07 4.30 20.17
C LEU A 203 10.52 3.05 20.86
N ALA A 204 10.74 1.89 20.24
CA ALA A 204 10.42 0.59 20.81
C ALA A 204 11.66 -0.27 20.85
N THR A 205 11.79 -1.10 21.88
CA THR A 205 12.85 -2.10 22.02
C THR A 205 12.30 -3.48 21.70
N VAL A 206 13.01 -4.22 20.86
CA VAL A 206 12.66 -5.61 20.55
C VAL A 206 12.85 -6.43 21.83
N LYS A 207 11.77 -6.99 22.36
CA LYS A 207 11.83 -7.89 23.51
C LYS A 207 12.03 -9.33 23.07
N CYS A 208 11.28 -9.76 22.07
CA CYS A 208 11.40 -11.11 21.52
C CYS A 208 11.17 -11.12 20.01
N ASN A 209 11.77 -12.10 19.34
CA ASN A 209 11.58 -12.36 17.92
C ASN A 209 11.66 -13.88 17.69
N THR A 210 10.53 -14.56 17.87
CA THR A 210 10.47 -16.02 17.93
C THR A 210 9.66 -16.60 16.79
N ARG A 211 10.17 -17.67 16.18
CA ARG A 211 9.43 -18.41 15.15
C ARG A 211 8.25 -19.15 15.76
N THR A 212 7.06 -18.98 15.19
CA THR A 212 5.81 -19.65 15.63
C THR A 212 5.49 -20.91 14.83
N THR A 213 6.17 -21.14 13.70
CA THR A 213 6.06 -22.38 12.94
C THR A 213 7.10 -23.40 13.37
N ALA A 214 6.84 -24.68 13.11
CA ALA A 214 7.82 -25.73 13.34
C ALA A 214 9.11 -25.48 12.53
N GLN A 215 10.25 -25.92 13.05
CA GLN A 215 11.56 -25.62 12.46
C GLN A 215 11.73 -26.18 11.03
N ASP A 216 11.16 -27.36 10.79
CA ASP A 216 11.14 -28.04 9.50
C ASP A 216 10.03 -27.54 8.55
N TRP A 217 9.27 -26.52 8.95
CA TRP A 217 8.26 -25.92 8.09
C TRP A 217 8.88 -24.96 7.07
N ASN A 218 8.32 -24.91 5.85
CA ASN A 218 8.87 -24.06 4.80
C ASN A 218 8.64 -22.56 5.03
N GLN A 219 7.50 -22.20 5.64
CA GLN A 219 7.16 -20.81 5.90
C GLN A 219 7.63 -20.43 7.31
N ASP A 220 8.53 -19.46 7.40
CA ASP A 220 8.92 -18.83 8.66
C ASP A 220 7.90 -17.74 9.00
N VAL A 221 7.19 -17.90 10.12
CA VAL A 221 6.28 -16.89 10.65
C VAL A 221 6.76 -16.59 12.06
N ARG A 222 6.85 -15.30 12.40
CA ARG A 222 7.43 -14.86 13.67
C ARG A 222 6.44 -14.09 14.51
N HIS A 223 6.52 -14.34 15.81
CA HIS A 223 5.99 -13.51 16.86
C HIS A 223 7.08 -12.52 17.27
N ILE A 224 6.77 -11.23 17.22
CA ILE A 224 7.70 -10.16 17.59
C ILE A 224 7.03 -9.32 18.67
N GLU A 225 7.70 -9.12 19.79
CA GLU A 225 7.26 -8.22 20.87
C GLU A 225 8.13 -6.96 20.87
N LEU A 226 7.47 -5.80 20.85
CA LEU A 226 8.08 -4.48 20.86
C LEU A 226 7.66 -3.75 22.13
N ASP A 227 8.59 -3.61 23.06
CA ASP A 227 8.38 -2.98 24.37
C ASP A 227 8.65 -1.49 24.33
N PHE A 228 7.91 -0.76 25.16
CA PHE A 228 8.04 0.68 25.36
C PHE A 228 8.34 0.97 26.83
N VAL A 229 9.05 2.07 27.07
CA VAL A 229 9.36 2.53 28.44
C VAL A 229 8.07 2.91 29.18
N ASP A 230 7.20 3.64 28.49
CA ASP A 230 5.93 4.16 29.01
C ASP A 230 4.72 3.36 28.52
N ASP A 231 3.58 3.57 29.20
CA ASP A 231 2.30 3.04 28.76
C ASP A 231 1.92 3.61 27.39
N ILE A 232 1.41 2.74 26.54
CA ILE A 232 1.04 3.07 25.17
C ILE A 232 -0.47 3.04 24.99
N GLN A 233 -0.95 3.70 23.94
CA GLN A 233 -2.36 3.72 23.58
C GLN A 233 -2.53 3.28 22.14
N TYR A 234 -3.33 2.25 21.93
CA TYR A 234 -3.81 1.80 20.63
C TYR A 234 -5.07 0.95 20.84
N SER A 235 -5.81 0.68 19.78
CA SER A 235 -7.03 -0.12 19.81
C SER A 235 -6.81 -1.45 19.06
N PRO A 236 -7.47 -2.55 19.44
CA PRO A 236 -7.42 -3.77 18.64
C PRO A 236 -7.83 -3.53 17.19
N GLY A 237 -7.03 -4.04 16.26
CA GLY A 237 -7.16 -3.77 14.84
C GLY A 237 -6.39 -2.55 14.34
N ASP A 238 -5.81 -1.73 15.22
CA ASP A 238 -4.81 -0.74 14.80
C ASP A 238 -3.58 -1.46 14.21
N VAL A 239 -2.86 -0.74 13.35
CA VAL A 239 -1.69 -1.27 12.64
C VAL A 239 -0.44 -0.51 13.06
N VAL A 240 0.71 -1.17 13.01
CA VAL A 240 2.02 -0.55 13.18
C VAL A 240 2.67 -0.32 11.82
N VAL A 241 3.27 0.86 11.66
CA VAL A 241 4.06 1.28 10.51
C VAL A 241 5.53 1.15 10.85
N ILE A 242 6.26 0.35 10.07
CA ILE A 242 7.70 0.13 10.20
C ILE A 242 8.40 0.57 8.92
N HIS A 243 9.42 1.41 9.07
CA HIS A 243 10.36 1.73 7.98
C HIS A 243 11.41 0.64 7.88
N PRO A 244 11.50 -0.08 6.75
CA PRO A 244 12.50 -1.12 6.59
C PRO A 244 13.88 -0.51 6.33
N ILE A 245 14.92 -1.25 6.72
CA ILE A 245 16.31 -0.94 6.37
C ILE A 245 16.82 -2.05 5.47
N THR A 246 17.30 -1.69 4.27
CA THR A 246 17.93 -2.64 3.35
C THR A 246 19.25 -3.13 3.94
N HIS A 247 19.56 -4.43 3.75
CA HIS A 247 20.76 -5.03 4.31
C HIS A 247 22.04 -4.38 3.77
N ALA A 248 22.99 -4.08 4.67
CA ALA A 248 24.21 -3.35 4.34
C ALA A 248 25.00 -3.99 3.18
N ASP A 249 25.14 -5.32 3.16
CA ASP A 249 25.84 -6.02 2.09
C ASP A 249 25.16 -5.88 0.72
N GLU A 250 23.83 -5.74 0.67
CA GLU A 250 23.11 -5.54 -0.58
C GLU A 250 23.34 -4.12 -1.10
N VAL A 251 23.28 -3.14 -0.21
CA VAL A 251 23.55 -1.73 -0.53
C VAL A 251 24.99 -1.54 -1.01
N GLU A 252 25.97 -2.15 -0.33
CA GLU A 252 27.39 -2.05 -0.71
C GLU A 252 27.65 -2.63 -2.11
N LYS A 253 27.09 -3.82 -2.39
CA LYS A 253 27.20 -4.44 -3.72
C LYS A 253 26.57 -3.57 -4.80
N PHE A 254 25.39 -3.02 -4.53
CA PHE A 254 24.69 -2.14 -5.46
C PHE A 254 25.48 -0.85 -5.73
N LEU A 255 25.97 -0.16 -4.69
CA LEU A 255 26.76 1.05 -4.84
C LEU A 255 28.08 0.80 -5.58
N THR A 256 28.74 -0.33 -5.31
CA THR A 256 29.93 -0.75 -6.05
C THR A 256 29.61 -0.99 -7.53
N GLN A 257 28.52 -1.69 -7.85
CA GLN A 257 28.05 -1.92 -9.23
C GLN A 257 27.80 -0.60 -9.97
N MET A 258 27.24 0.39 -9.29
CA MET A 258 26.99 1.73 -9.85
C MET A 258 28.25 2.60 -10.00
N GLY A 259 29.41 2.14 -9.51
CA GLY A 259 30.64 2.93 -9.46
C GLY A 259 30.62 4.03 -8.39
N TRP A 260 29.73 3.92 -7.40
CA TRP A 260 29.55 4.88 -6.31
C TRP A 260 30.12 4.43 -4.97
N GLY A 261 30.73 3.24 -4.89
CA GLY A 261 31.26 2.67 -3.64
C GLY A 261 32.20 3.63 -2.88
N ASN A 262 33.17 4.25 -3.57
CA ASN A 262 34.11 5.19 -2.95
C ASN A 262 33.46 6.53 -2.51
N LEU A 263 32.27 6.84 -3.02
CA LEU A 263 31.52 8.07 -2.72
C LEU A 263 30.34 7.78 -1.79
N ALA A 264 30.17 6.52 -1.37
CA ALA A 264 28.97 6.03 -0.70
C ALA A 264 28.68 6.76 0.61
N ASP A 265 29.75 7.14 1.31
CA ASP A 265 29.75 7.73 2.65
C ASP A 265 30.09 9.22 2.65
N GLU A 266 30.26 9.85 1.49
CA GLU A 266 30.39 11.30 1.39
C GLU A 266 29.08 11.98 1.82
N LEU A 267 29.19 13.01 2.66
CA LEU A 267 28.04 13.78 3.09
C LEU A 267 27.56 14.67 1.94
N LEU A 268 26.30 14.50 1.56
CA LEU A 268 25.61 15.21 0.50
C LEU A 268 24.52 16.10 1.09
N GLU A 269 24.42 17.30 0.55
CA GLU A 269 23.27 18.19 0.71
C GLU A 269 22.29 17.98 -0.47
N ILE A 270 21.02 17.79 -0.15
CA ILE A 270 19.95 17.49 -1.10
C ILE A 270 19.14 18.75 -1.37
N HIS A 271 19.36 19.39 -2.53
CA HIS A 271 18.61 20.57 -2.94
C HIS A 271 17.41 20.18 -3.80
N HIS A 272 16.21 20.46 -3.33
CA HIS A 272 14.98 20.20 -4.09
C HIS A 272 14.80 21.26 -5.19
N VAL A 273 14.99 20.87 -6.45
CA VAL A 273 14.93 21.77 -7.61
C VAL A 273 13.48 22.02 -8.02
N TYR A 274 12.66 20.96 -8.07
CA TYR A 274 11.28 21.01 -8.53
C TYR A 274 10.31 20.66 -7.42
N LYS A 275 9.83 21.69 -6.70
CA LYS A 275 8.90 21.54 -5.57
C LYS A 275 7.56 20.89 -5.95
N ASP A 276 7.26 20.78 -7.23
CA ASP A 276 6.07 20.13 -7.77
C ASP A 276 6.25 18.63 -7.99
N GLN A 277 7.35 18.04 -7.53
CA GLN A 277 7.55 16.61 -7.50
C GLN A 277 7.80 16.11 -6.08
N SER A 278 7.31 14.92 -5.82
CA SER A 278 7.43 14.32 -4.49
C SER A 278 8.83 13.70 -4.27
N LEU A 279 9.31 13.80 -3.03
CA LEU A 279 10.47 13.06 -2.49
C LEU A 279 9.98 12.09 -1.42
N PRO A 280 10.77 11.06 -1.05
CA PRO A 280 10.40 10.17 0.05
C PRO A 280 10.13 10.94 1.35
N ASP A 281 9.12 10.49 2.09
CA ASP A 281 8.81 11.03 3.42
C ASP A 281 10.02 10.87 4.35
N HIS A 282 10.16 11.80 5.32
CA HIS A 282 11.24 11.77 6.31
C HIS A 282 12.65 11.73 5.69
N LEU A 283 12.82 12.25 4.47
CA LEU A 283 14.12 12.42 3.84
C LEU A 283 14.89 13.55 4.55
N SER A 284 16.10 13.25 5.02
CA SER A 284 16.99 14.27 5.58
C SER A 284 17.56 15.18 4.48
N HIS A 285 17.69 16.48 4.77
CA HIS A 285 18.37 17.46 3.90
C HIS A 285 19.85 17.12 3.69
N PHE A 286 20.45 16.44 4.67
CA PHE A 286 21.83 15.94 4.60
C PHE A 286 21.85 14.42 4.73
N SER A 287 22.49 13.73 3.78
CA SER A 287 22.55 12.28 3.79
C SER A 287 23.77 11.76 3.03
N THR A 288 23.99 10.45 3.04
CA THR A 288 24.99 9.79 2.22
C THR A 288 24.28 8.88 1.21
N LEU A 289 24.94 8.52 0.10
CA LEU A 289 24.34 7.56 -0.85
C LEU A 289 24.01 6.23 -0.15
N ARG A 290 24.86 5.79 0.78
CA ARG A 290 24.62 4.60 1.60
C ARG A 290 23.31 4.71 2.37
N THR A 291 23.10 5.79 3.10
CA THR A 291 21.86 6.01 3.85
C THR A 291 20.66 6.13 2.90
N ILE A 292 20.82 6.82 1.77
CA ILE A 292 19.77 6.96 0.75
C ILE A 292 19.27 5.61 0.24
N PHE A 293 20.17 4.74 -0.21
CA PHE A 293 19.80 3.41 -0.71
C PHE A 293 19.51 2.38 0.39
N SER A 294 19.89 2.66 1.64
CA SER A 294 19.51 1.82 2.78
C SER A 294 18.08 2.06 3.24
N ARG A 295 17.59 3.31 3.18
CA ARG A 295 16.36 3.72 3.86
C ARG A 295 15.28 4.32 2.96
N TYR A 296 15.65 4.95 1.85
CA TYR A 296 14.74 5.79 1.08
C TYR A 296 14.47 5.31 -0.34
N LEU A 297 15.37 4.53 -0.96
CA LEU A 297 15.23 4.08 -2.36
C LEU A 297 15.27 2.55 -2.48
N ASP A 298 14.38 1.99 -3.30
CA ASP A 298 14.23 0.55 -3.52
C ASP A 298 14.81 0.12 -4.88
N PHE A 299 16.11 -0.22 -4.89
CA PHE A 299 16.80 -0.76 -6.06
C PHE A 299 16.49 -2.26 -6.34
N ASN A 300 15.69 -2.89 -5.47
CA ASN A 300 15.20 -4.26 -5.62
C ASN A 300 13.79 -4.30 -6.24
N ALA A 301 13.15 -3.15 -6.48
CA ALA A 301 11.85 -3.07 -7.12
C ALA A 301 11.88 -3.56 -8.58
N VAL A 302 10.74 -4.01 -9.08
CA VAL A 302 10.55 -4.27 -10.52
C VAL A 302 10.44 -2.91 -11.22
N PRO A 303 11.33 -2.57 -12.16
CA PRO A 303 11.32 -1.27 -12.81
C PRO A 303 10.09 -1.12 -13.70
N ARG A 304 9.56 0.10 -13.76
CA ARG A 304 8.47 0.45 -14.67
C ARG A 304 8.99 0.88 -16.03
N ARG A 305 8.08 1.05 -17.00
CA ARG A 305 8.43 1.54 -18.34
C ARG A 305 9.22 2.86 -18.31
N SER A 306 8.85 3.77 -17.41
CA SER A 306 9.53 5.06 -17.17
C SER A 306 11.02 4.92 -16.86
N PHE A 307 11.42 3.89 -16.10
CA PHE A 307 12.81 3.58 -15.79
C PHE A 307 13.62 3.30 -17.06
N PHE A 308 13.10 2.48 -17.99
CA PHE A 308 13.75 2.20 -19.27
C PHE A 308 13.84 3.46 -20.13
N GLY A 309 12.83 4.33 -20.06
CA GLY A 309 12.85 5.66 -20.68
C GLY A 309 14.03 6.50 -20.20
N TYR A 310 14.32 6.50 -18.90
CA TYR A 310 15.49 7.18 -18.35
C TYR A 310 16.81 6.53 -18.75
N LEU A 311 16.91 5.19 -18.71
CA LEU A 311 18.15 4.49 -19.08
C LEU A 311 18.61 4.84 -20.49
N ARG A 312 17.67 5.08 -21.41
CA ARG A 312 17.93 5.47 -22.80
C ARG A 312 18.74 6.77 -22.90
N TYR A 313 18.56 7.71 -21.97
CA TYR A 313 19.32 8.95 -21.92
C TYR A 313 20.71 8.78 -21.29
N PHE A 314 20.94 7.68 -20.57
CA PHE A 314 22.12 7.47 -19.75
C PHE A 314 23.05 6.37 -20.28
N THR A 315 22.79 5.83 -21.47
CA THR A 315 23.72 4.95 -22.18
C THR A 315 24.24 5.62 -23.46
N SER A 316 25.52 5.42 -23.73
CA SER A 316 26.16 5.78 -25.01
C SER A 316 26.38 4.56 -25.91
N ASP A 317 26.06 3.36 -25.43
CA ASP A 317 26.21 2.13 -26.20
C ASP A 317 25.05 1.96 -27.19
N GLY A 318 25.38 1.72 -28.46
CA GLY A 318 24.40 1.64 -29.53
C GLY A 318 23.43 0.47 -29.39
N ALA A 319 23.92 -0.69 -28.95
CA ALA A 319 23.11 -1.90 -28.81
C ALA A 319 22.17 -1.81 -27.60
N GLU A 320 22.65 -1.28 -26.47
CA GLU A 320 21.80 -0.97 -25.32
C GLU A 320 20.70 0.03 -25.68
N LYS A 321 21.04 1.09 -26.43
CA LYS A 321 20.07 2.09 -26.86
C LYS A 321 19.00 1.52 -27.78
N GLU A 322 19.40 0.72 -28.78
CA GLU A 322 18.47 0.03 -29.69
C GLU A 322 17.52 -0.90 -28.92
N ARG A 323 18.03 -1.67 -27.96
CA ARG A 323 17.19 -2.55 -27.13
C ARG A 323 16.23 -1.76 -26.23
N LEU A 324 16.65 -0.60 -25.72
CA LEU A 324 15.77 0.29 -24.95
C LEU A 324 14.71 0.93 -25.85
N ASP A 325 15.06 1.33 -27.08
CA ASP A 325 14.11 1.82 -28.08
C ASP A 325 13.03 0.77 -28.40
N GLU A 326 13.42 -0.50 -28.55
CA GLU A 326 12.51 -1.62 -28.73
C GLU A 326 11.56 -1.77 -27.53
N PHE A 327 12.09 -1.83 -26.30
CA PHE A 327 11.27 -1.89 -25.09
C PHE A 327 10.29 -0.72 -24.96
N LEU A 328 10.65 0.46 -25.46
CA LEU A 328 9.86 1.69 -25.41
C LEU A 328 8.94 1.89 -26.63
N SER A 329 9.00 1.01 -27.63
CA SER A 329 8.04 0.99 -28.72
C SER A 329 6.70 0.38 -28.27
N PRO A 330 5.55 0.94 -28.69
CA PRO A 330 4.25 0.29 -28.52
C PRO A 330 4.12 -1.03 -29.29
N GLU A 331 4.85 -1.17 -30.41
CA GLU A 331 4.78 -2.34 -31.31
C GLU A 331 5.44 -3.58 -30.72
N HIS A 332 6.39 -3.39 -29.79
CA HIS A 332 7.16 -4.45 -29.13
C HIS A 332 6.89 -4.45 -27.61
N ALA A 333 5.64 -4.16 -27.22
CA ALA A 333 5.23 -4.10 -25.82
C ALA A 333 5.43 -5.43 -25.08
N ASP A 334 5.29 -6.54 -25.81
CA ASP A 334 5.53 -7.91 -25.35
C ASP A 334 6.99 -8.17 -24.98
N GLU A 335 7.96 -7.60 -25.70
CA GLU A 335 9.39 -7.75 -25.41
C GLU A 335 9.75 -7.26 -23.99
N LEU A 336 9.27 -6.06 -23.62
CA LEU A 336 9.50 -5.53 -22.27
C LEU A 336 8.75 -6.37 -21.22
N TYR A 337 7.53 -6.82 -21.52
CA TYR A 337 6.77 -7.67 -20.61
C TYR A 337 7.48 -9.00 -20.36
N ASP A 338 7.90 -9.68 -21.41
CA ASP A 338 8.56 -10.99 -21.36
C ASP A 338 9.93 -10.92 -20.71
N TYR A 339 10.67 -9.85 -21.02
CA TYR A 339 11.90 -9.50 -20.35
C TYR A 339 11.60 -9.22 -18.88
N CYS A 340 10.99 -8.10 -18.53
CA CYS A 340 10.95 -7.58 -17.16
C CYS A 340 9.79 -8.13 -16.32
N PHE A 341 8.56 -7.83 -16.69
CA PHE A 341 7.38 -7.99 -15.83
C PHE A 341 7.03 -9.46 -15.58
N ARG A 342 7.04 -10.28 -16.63
CA ARG A 342 6.69 -11.71 -16.58
C ARG A 342 7.57 -12.50 -15.62
N VAL A 343 8.85 -12.15 -15.52
CA VAL A 343 9.83 -12.82 -14.66
C VAL A 343 10.12 -12.06 -13.37
N ARG A 344 9.55 -10.86 -13.20
CA ARG A 344 9.84 -9.94 -12.09
C ARG A 344 11.33 -9.65 -11.97
N ARG A 345 11.96 -9.22 -13.08
CA ARG A 345 13.34 -8.73 -13.07
C ARG A 345 13.39 -7.42 -12.28
N THR A 346 14.41 -7.26 -11.45
CA THR A 346 14.59 -6.12 -10.55
C THR A 346 15.50 -5.06 -11.17
N ILE A 347 15.45 -3.83 -10.67
CA ILE A 347 16.28 -2.72 -11.15
C ILE A 347 17.77 -3.10 -11.15
N GLN A 348 18.29 -3.65 -10.04
CA GLN A 348 19.70 -4.06 -9.97
C GLN A 348 20.09 -5.10 -11.04
N GLU A 349 19.18 -6.00 -11.41
CA GLU A 349 19.44 -7.02 -12.43
C GLU A 349 19.45 -6.42 -13.82
N VAL A 350 18.51 -5.52 -14.12
CA VAL A 350 18.54 -4.75 -15.37
C VAL A 350 19.86 -3.99 -15.46
N LEU A 351 20.27 -3.28 -14.42
CA LEU A 351 21.55 -2.54 -14.39
C LEU A 351 22.79 -3.46 -14.42
N SER A 352 22.64 -4.77 -14.19
CA SER A 352 23.74 -5.73 -14.34
C SER A 352 23.90 -6.23 -15.79
N GLU A 353 22.82 -6.14 -16.57
CA GLU A 353 22.77 -6.48 -17.99
C GLU A 353 23.09 -5.26 -18.87
N PHE A 354 22.58 -4.07 -18.53
CA PHE A 354 22.87 -2.78 -19.17
C PHE A 354 24.11 -2.12 -18.56
N ARG A 355 25.30 -2.67 -18.86
CA ARG A 355 26.56 -2.34 -18.18
C ARG A 355 27.17 -0.99 -18.57
N ASN A 356 26.75 -0.40 -19.69
CA ASN A 356 27.27 0.90 -20.15
C ASN A 356 26.41 2.09 -19.71
N VAL A 357 25.24 1.83 -19.14
CA VAL A 357 24.41 2.85 -18.48
C VAL A 357 25.19 3.54 -17.36
N ARG A 358 25.18 4.88 -17.36
CA ARG A 358 25.78 5.75 -16.34
C ARG A 358 24.76 6.75 -15.83
N ILE A 359 24.02 6.34 -14.80
CA ILE A 359 23.03 7.20 -14.14
C ILE A 359 23.76 8.35 -13.42
N PRO A 360 23.40 9.62 -13.67
CA PRO A 360 23.91 10.73 -12.88
C PRO A 360 23.26 10.75 -11.49
N LYS A 361 24.02 11.07 -10.44
CA LYS A 361 23.55 11.02 -9.03
C LYS A 361 22.31 11.90 -8.77
N ASN A 362 22.14 12.99 -9.50
CA ASN A 362 20.97 13.88 -9.36
C ASN A 362 19.64 13.20 -9.75
N TYR A 363 19.68 12.12 -10.53
CA TYR A 363 18.49 11.39 -11.01
C TYR A 363 18.09 10.22 -10.10
N ILE A 364 18.71 10.02 -8.93
CA ILE A 364 18.39 8.86 -8.09
C ILE A 364 16.92 8.83 -7.65
N PHE A 365 16.30 9.98 -7.38
CA PHE A 365 14.87 10.06 -7.04
C PHE A 365 13.94 10.05 -8.26
N ASP A 366 14.49 10.16 -9.48
CA ASP A 366 13.74 10.00 -10.73
C ASP A 366 13.64 8.54 -11.18
N ILE A 367 14.68 7.76 -10.88
CA ILE A 367 14.87 6.41 -11.42
C ILE A 367 14.49 5.33 -10.41
N PHE A 368 14.89 5.50 -9.15
CA PHE A 368 14.64 4.49 -8.12
C PHE A 368 13.37 4.85 -7.36
N PRO A 369 12.40 3.92 -7.23
CA PRO A 369 11.19 4.19 -6.50
C PRO A 369 11.47 4.32 -4.99
N PRO A 370 10.66 5.08 -4.24
CA PRO A 370 10.81 5.18 -2.79
C PRO A 370 10.67 3.83 -2.08
N LEU A 371 11.54 3.58 -1.10
CA LEU A 371 11.42 2.44 -0.18
C LEU A 371 10.34 2.76 0.85
N ARG A 372 9.15 2.18 0.67
CA ARG A 372 7.97 2.52 1.49
C ARG A 372 8.00 1.89 2.89
N PRO A 373 7.40 2.54 3.91
CA PRO A 373 7.11 1.86 5.16
C PRO A 373 6.06 0.75 4.95
N ARG A 374 6.10 -0.29 5.80
CA ARG A 374 5.18 -1.42 5.76
C ARG A 374 4.28 -1.42 6.98
N GLN A 375 3.01 -1.77 6.78
CA GLN A 375 1.98 -1.83 7.82
C GLN A 375 1.80 -3.28 8.28
N PHE A 376 1.65 -3.48 9.59
CA PHE A 376 1.38 -4.79 10.19
C PHE A 376 0.26 -4.67 11.22
N SER A 377 -0.75 -5.54 11.12
CA SER A 377 -1.81 -5.61 12.12
C SER A 377 -1.25 -5.97 13.49
N ILE A 378 -1.62 -5.19 14.51
CA ILE A 378 -1.18 -5.44 15.89
C ILE A 378 -1.84 -6.72 16.40
N ALA A 379 -1.04 -7.59 17.02
CA ALA A 379 -1.43 -8.90 17.51
C ALA A 379 -1.63 -8.99 19.02
N SER A 380 -1.59 -7.87 19.75
CA SER A 380 -1.82 -7.79 21.20
C SER A 380 -2.93 -6.82 21.57
N SER A 381 -3.59 -7.02 22.71
CA SER A 381 -4.43 -6.00 23.35
C SER A 381 -3.62 -5.12 24.29
N VAL A 382 -3.84 -3.80 24.23
CA VAL A 382 -3.21 -2.84 25.15
C VAL A 382 -3.67 -3.05 26.60
N LYS A 383 -4.90 -3.54 26.82
CA LYS A 383 -5.39 -3.87 28.17
C LYS A 383 -4.63 -5.02 28.81
N LYS A 384 -4.15 -5.97 28.01
CA LYS A 384 -3.35 -7.10 28.49
C LYS A 384 -1.86 -6.78 28.49
N HIS A 385 -1.41 -5.95 27.55
CA HIS A 385 -0.01 -5.61 27.30
C HIS A 385 0.16 -4.08 27.25
N PRO A 386 0.09 -3.36 28.39
CA PRO A 386 0.03 -1.89 28.42
C PRO A 386 1.26 -1.18 27.88
N ARG A 387 2.40 -1.89 27.76
CA ARG A 387 3.69 -1.37 27.27
C ARG A 387 4.27 -2.17 26.13
N SER A 388 3.49 -3.01 25.46
CA SER A 388 4.02 -3.88 24.40
C SER A 388 3.09 -4.01 23.20
N ILE A 389 3.68 -3.89 22.01
CA ILE A 389 3.01 -4.20 20.74
C ILE A 389 3.55 -5.52 20.22
N HIS A 390 2.65 -6.45 19.95
CA HIS A 390 3.01 -7.75 19.39
C HIS A 390 2.67 -7.78 17.90
N LEU A 391 3.47 -8.48 17.11
CA LEU A 391 3.25 -8.70 15.67
C LEU A 391 3.27 -10.19 15.35
N CYS A 392 2.51 -10.60 14.31
CA CYS A 392 2.58 -11.94 13.73
C CYS A 392 2.92 -11.83 12.24
N VAL A 393 4.18 -12.03 11.89
CA VAL A 393 4.71 -11.65 10.56
C VAL A 393 5.22 -12.86 9.81
N ALA A 394 4.71 -13.09 8.60
CA ALA A 394 5.26 -14.10 7.69
C ALA A 394 6.49 -13.56 6.96
N MET A 395 7.59 -14.29 7.03
CA MET A 395 8.82 -13.93 6.33
C MET A 395 8.67 -14.23 4.85
N ILE A 396 8.86 -13.22 4.02
CA ILE A 396 8.65 -13.34 2.57
C ILE A 396 9.91 -13.92 1.95
N LYS A 397 9.80 -15.13 1.41
CA LYS A 397 10.81 -15.77 0.58
C LYS A 397 10.13 -16.53 -0.56
N TYR A 398 10.46 -16.19 -1.80
CA TYR A 398 9.88 -16.83 -2.97
C TYR A 398 10.94 -17.00 -4.06
N LYS A 399 10.64 -17.78 -5.11
CA LYS A 399 11.49 -17.87 -6.31
C LYS A 399 10.73 -17.26 -7.47
N THR A 400 11.39 -16.45 -8.28
CA THR A 400 10.83 -15.96 -9.54
C THR A 400 10.98 -17.00 -10.65
N LYS A 401 10.46 -16.70 -11.85
CA LYS A 401 10.72 -17.51 -13.06
C LYS A 401 12.20 -17.62 -13.40
N LEU A 402 13.03 -16.65 -12.96
CA LEU A 402 14.49 -16.71 -13.03
C LEU A 402 15.12 -17.73 -12.06
N LYS A 403 14.31 -18.39 -11.23
CA LYS A 403 14.73 -19.34 -10.18
C LYS A 403 15.62 -18.73 -9.09
N ILE A 404 15.83 -17.42 -9.11
CA ILE A 404 16.57 -16.65 -8.10
C ILE A 404 15.67 -16.50 -6.86
N PRO A 405 16.18 -16.83 -5.65
CA PRO A 405 15.43 -16.60 -4.42
C PRO A 405 15.32 -15.10 -4.14
N ARG A 406 14.09 -14.64 -3.96
CA ARG A 406 13.74 -13.28 -3.53
C ARG A 406 13.35 -13.28 -2.07
N ARG A 407 13.59 -12.15 -1.41
CA ARG A 407 13.14 -11.88 -0.05
C ARG A 407 12.44 -10.53 0.00
N GLY A 408 11.47 -10.38 0.90
CA GLY A 408 10.87 -9.06 1.14
C GLY A 408 11.80 -8.23 2.03
N VAL A 409 12.05 -6.96 1.65
CA VAL A 409 12.97 -6.06 2.38
C VAL A 409 12.58 -5.95 3.85
N CYS A 410 11.34 -5.52 4.15
CA CYS A 410 10.89 -5.35 5.53
C CYS A 410 10.85 -6.65 6.34
N SER A 411 10.40 -7.76 5.74
CA SER A 411 10.38 -9.02 6.46
C SER A 411 11.80 -9.55 6.74
N THR A 412 12.76 -9.31 5.85
CA THR A 412 14.18 -9.66 6.09
C THR A 412 14.77 -8.81 7.20
N TYR A 413 14.49 -7.50 7.19
CA TYR A 413 14.87 -6.58 8.26
C TYR A 413 14.33 -7.07 9.62
N LEU A 414 13.02 -7.33 9.71
CA LEU A 414 12.38 -7.86 10.92
C LEU A 414 12.93 -9.23 11.34
N ALA A 415 13.31 -10.09 10.39
CA ALA A 415 13.89 -11.40 10.70
C ALA A 415 15.28 -11.31 11.36
N GLN A 416 15.99 -10.20 11.17
CA GLN A 416 17.34 -10.00 11.70
C GLN A 416 17.33 -9.33 13.07
N LEU A 417 16.23 -8.68 13.44
CA LEU A 417 16.09 -8.00 14.72
C LEU A 417 16.32 -8.96 15.90
N GLN A 418 17.23 -8.57 16.79
CA GLN A 418 17.57 -9.28 18.02
C GLN A 418 16.97 -8.59 19.24
N PRO A 419 16.70 -9.32 20.34
CA PRO A 419 16.33 -8.71 21.61
C PRO A 419 17.31 -7.61 22.03
N GLY A 420 16.77 -6.48 22.53
CA GLY A 420 17.52 -5.30 22.92
C GLY A 420 17.80 -4.31 21.80
N GLN A 421 17.56 -4.65 20.53
CA GLN A 421 17.64 -3.68 19.44
C GLN A 421 16.45 -2.73 19.44
N GLU A 422 16.69 -1.49 19.05
CA GLU A 422 15.68 -0.44 19.01
C GLU A 422 15.22 -0.14 17.58
N LEU A 423 13.96 0.24 17.45
CA LEU A 423 13.41 0.77 16.21
C LEU A 423 12.29 1.77 16.50
N ARG A 424 12.12 2.73 15.59
CA ARG A 424 11.03 3.69 15.62
C ARG A 424 9.82 3.16 14.88
N ILE A 425 8.66 3.18 15.54
CA ILE A 425 7.40 2.73 14.95
C ILE A 425 6.28 3.73 15.22
N ARG A 426 5.34 3.81 14.28
CA ARG A 426 4.13 4.62 14.40
C ARG A 426 2.91 3.73 14.40
N THR A 427 1.95 4.01 15.26
CA THR A 427 0.64 3.35 15.25
C THR A 427 -0.34 4.13 14.39
N LEU A 428 -1.08 3.43 13.53
CA LEU A 428 -2.15 3.99 12.72
C LEU A 428 -3.47 3.36 13.11
N LYS A 429 -4.54 4.17 13.10
CA LYS A 429 -5.90 3.64 13.26
C LYS A 429 -6.21 2.65 12.15
N GLY A 430 -6.65 1.46 12.53
CA GLY A 430 -7.08 0.43 11.58
C GLY A 430 -8.57 0.49 11.28
N LEU A 431 -9.05 -0.52 10.55
CA LEU A 431 -10.44 -0.61 10.09
C LEU A 431 -11.37 -1.28 11.10
N LEU A 432 -10.86 -2.24 11.89
CA LEU A 432 -11.69 -2.97 12.83
C LEU A 432 -12.22 -2.04 13.92
N ARG A 433 -13.50 -2.25 14.25
CA ARG A 433 -14.20 -1.55 15.31
C ARG A 433 -14.97 -2.58 16.14
N LEU A 434 -14.57 -2.72 17.40
CA LEU A 434 -15.25 -3.58 18.35
C LEU A 434 -16.61 -2.98 18.73
N PRO A 435 -17.63 -3.81 19.00
CA PRO A 435 -18.86 -3.32 19.62
C PRO A 435 -18.55 -2.70 21.00
N SER A 436 -19.24 -1.60 21.30
CA SER A 436 -19.15 -0.92 22.59
C SER A 436 -19.75 -1.76 23.71
N ASP A 437 -20.87 -2.44 23.44
CA ASP A 437 -21.50 -3.38 24.35
C ASP A 437 -20.73 -4.72 24.40
N ASN A 438 -20.42 -5.17 25.61
CA ASN A 438 -19.73 -6.42 25.90
C ASN A 438 -20.62 -7.66 25.69
N ASN A 439 -21.94 -7.49 25.58
CA ASN A 439 -22.89 -8.58 25.34
C ASN A 439 -23.04 -8.90 23.85
N ILE A 440 -22.70 -7.97 22.95
CA ILE A 440 -22.75 -8.21 21.51
C ILE A 440 -21.65 -9.21 21.14
N PRO A 441 -21.97 -10.40 20.61
CA PRO A 441 -20.99 -11.41 20.24
C PRO A 441 -20.14 -10.99 19.05
N ILE A 442 -19.01 -11.68 18.88
CA ILE A 442 -18.14 -11.49 17.71
C ILE A 442 -17.78 -12.83 17.06
N ILE A 443 -17.63 -12.79 15.74
CA ILE A 443 -17.18 -13.89 14.91
C ILE A 443 -15.89 -13.45 14.21
N CYS A 444 -14.76 -13.91 14.72
CA CYS A 444 -13.43 -13.69 14.14
C CYS A 444 -13.09 -14.79 13.15
N VAL A 445 -12.68 -14.43 11.94
CA VAL A 445 -12.18 -15.35 10.91
C VAL A 445 -10.80 -14.88 10.46
N GLY A 446 -9.76 -15.65 10.81
CA GLY A 446 -8.37 -15.21 10.62
C GLY A 446 -7.40 -16.35 10.31
N PRO A 447 -7.42 -16.94 9.10
CA PRO A 447 -6.46 -17.98 8.73
C PRO A 447 -5.02 -17.45 8.58
N GLY A 448 -4.04 -18.26 8.97
CA GLY A 448 -2.61 -17.92 8.90
C GLY A 448 -2.27 -16.66 9.70
N THR A 449 -1.54 -15.73 9.09
CA THR A 449 -1.21 -14.42 9.71
C THR A 449 -2.42 -13.50 9.87
N GLY A 450 -3.57 -13.81 9.25
CA GLY A 450 -4.85 -13.15 9.50
C GLY A 450 -5.31 -13.24 10.96
N VAL A 451 -4.71 -14.15 11.75
CA VAL A 451 -4.98 -14.26 13.19
C VAL A 451 -4.42 -13.09 14.00
N ALA A 452 -3.51 -12.27 13.45
CA ALA A 452 -2.88 -11.16 14.17
C ALA A 452 -3.92 -10.22 14.81
N PRO A 453 -4.76 -9.49 14.05
CA PRO A 453 -5.74 -8.61 14.65
C PRO A 453 -6.80 -9.39 15.46
N MET A 454 -7.08 -10.65 15.12
CA MET A 454 -8.03 -11.49 15.85
C MET A 454 -7.52 -11.80 17.27
N ARG A 455 -6.21 -12.01 17.45
CA ARG A 455 -5.58 -12.18 18.76
C ARG A 455 -5.77 -10.94 19.62
N ALA A 456 -5.48 -9.75 19.08
CA ALA A 456 -5.68 -8.49 19.79
C ALA A 456 -7.15 -8.29 20.20
N VAL A 457 -8.09 -8.59 19.30
CA VAL A 457 -9.54 -8.49 19.55
C VAL A 457 -10.00 -9.43 20.67
N ILE A 458 -9.58 -10.70 20.62
CA ILE A 458 -9.97 -11.70 21.62
C ILE A 458 -9.37 -11.36 22.98
N GLU A 459 -8.08 -11.01 23.05
CA GLU A 459 -7.44 -10.60 24.30
C GLU A 459 -8.14 -9.39 24.93
N GLU A 460 -8.47 -8.38 24.14
CA GLU A 460 -9.17 -7.18 24.62
C GLU A 460 -10.54 -7.54 25.21
N ARG A 461 -11.30 -8.38 24.50
CA ARG A 461 -12.64 -8.78 24.94
C ARG A 461 -12.61 -9.64 26.19
N ILE A 462 -11.63 -10.53 26.32
CA ILE A 462 -11.41 -11.28 27.55
C ILE A 462 -11.09 -10.34 28.72
N GLN A 463 -10.20 -9.36 28.54
CA GLN A 463 -9.91 -8.35 29.58
C GLN A 463 -11.13 -7.48 29.93
N ARG A 464 -12.01 -7.23 28.96
CA ARG A 464 -13.29 -6.54 29.16
C ARG A 464 -14.37 -7.42 29.80
N LYS A 465 -14.12 -8.72 29.99
CA LYS A 465 -15.12 -9.73 30.39
C LYS A 465 -16.33 -9.76 29.46
N ALA A 466 -16.09 -9.60 28.16
CA ALA A 466 -17.11 -9.65 27.13
C ALA A 466 -17.39 -11.10 26.70
N PHE A 467 -18.66 -11.42 26.48
CA PHE A 467 -19.12 -12.77 26.16
C PHE A 467 -19.20 -13.01 24.65
N GLY A 468 -19.43 -14.26 24.24
CA GLY A 468 -19.74 -14.59 22.85
C GLY A 468 -18.57 -14.40 21.87
N ASN A 469 -17.35 -14.77 22.26
CA ASN A 469 -16.19 -14.72 21.37
C ASN A 469 -16.09 -16.02 20.55
N THR A 470 -16.05 -15.92 19.22
CA THR A 470 -15.81 -17.07 18.33
C THR A 470 -14.59 -16.79 17.45
N LEU A 471 -13.69 -17.77 17.31
CA LEU A 471 -12.57 -17.74 16.38
C LEU A 471 -12.62 -18.94 15.43
N TYR A 472 -12.70 -18.66 14.13
CA TYR A 472 -12.39 -19.58 13.05
C TYR A 472 -10.96 -19.33 12.57
N PHE A 473 -10.06 -20.24 12.93
CA PHE A 473 -8.67 -20.21 12.53
C PHE A 473 -8.39 -21.27 11.47
N GLY A 474 -7.57 -20.94 10.48
CA GLY A 474 -7.15 -21.86 9.43
C GLY A 474 -5.64 -21.94 9.35
N CYS A 475 -5.10 -23.16 9.26
CA CYS A 475 -3.70 -23.43 9.01
C CYS A 475 -3.54 -24.61 8.05
N ARG A 476 -2.30 -24.98 7.74
CA ARG A 476 -2.02 -26.15 6.92
C ARG A 476 -1.96 -27.39 7.80
N SER A 477 -1.26 -27.32 8.92
CA SER A 477 -1.14 -28.44 9.86
C SER A 477 -1.15 -27.97 11.30
N SER A 478 -1.95 -28.65 12.13
CA SER A 478 -2.05 -28.43 13.57
C SER A 478 -0.69 -28.48 14.27
N LYS A 479 0.22 -29.32 13.79
CA LYS A 479 1.55 -29.52 14.39
C LYS A 479 2.63 -28.57 13.86
N LYS A 480 2.35 -27.82 12.80
CA LYS A 480 3.39 -27.08 12.05
C LYS A 480 3.17 -25.57 11.99
N ASP A 481 1.94 -25.12 11.80
CA ASP A 481 1.64 -23.69 11.62
C ASP A 481 0.32 -23.25 12.27
N GLN A 482 -0.05 -23.90 13.38
CA GLN A 482 -1.16 -23.46 14.23
C GLN A 482 -0.72 -22.37 15.21
N HIS A 483 -0.61 -21.14 14.72
CA HIS A 483 -0.15 -19.99 15.51
C HIS A 483 -0.98 -19.80 16.80
N TYR A 484 -0.30 -19.65 17.93
CA TYR A 484 -0.88 -19.41 19.26
C TYR A 484 -1.85 -20.51 19.76
N ALA A 485 -1.69 -21.75 19.30
CA ALA A 485 -2.58 -22.87 19.65
C ALA A 485 -2.85 -23.03 21.16
N SER A 486 -1.79 -22.89 21.98
CA SER A 486 -1.89 -23.00 23.45
C SER A 486 -2.77 -21.91 24.06
N GLU A 487 -2.72 -20.68 23.53
CA GLU A 487 -3.57 -19.58 24.00
C GLU A 487 -5.04 -19.86 23.68
N TRP A 488 -5.34 -20.31 22.46
CA TRP A 488 -6.70 -20.63 22.05
C TRP A 488 -7.31 -21.76 22.86
N GLN A 489 -6.51 -22.80 23.13
CA GLN A 489 -6.92 -23.92 23.98
C GLN A 489 -7.22 -23.46 25.40
N LEU A 490 -6.38 -22.59 25.97
CA LEU A 490 -6.59 -22.03 27.30
C LEU A 490 -7.89 -21.21 27.38
N TYR A 491 -8.10 -20.27 26.45
CA TYR A 491 -9.33 -19.46 26.44
C TYR A 491 -10.58 -20.31 26.22
N SER A 492 -10.48 -21.38 25.43
CA SER A 492 -11.59 -22.30 25.23
C SER A 492 -11.89 -23.14 26.47
N ALA A 493 -10.87 -23.62 27.17
CA ALA A 493 -11.01 -24.33 28.45
C ALA A 493 -11.64 -23.45 29.55
N ASN A 494 -11.37 -22.14 29.51
CA ASN A 494 -11.99 -21.17 30.41
C ASN A 494 -13.41 -20.74 30.00
N HIS A 495 -13.96 -21.29 28.92
CA HIS A 495 -15.24 -20.88 28.32
C HIS A 495 -15.28 -19.41 27.84
N GLU A 496 -14.13 -18.80 27.58
CA GLU A 496 -14.00 -17.43 27.11
C GLU A 496 -14.03 -17.34 25.58
N LEU A 497 -13.74 -18.46 24.88
CA LEU A 497 -13.62 -18.53 23.43
C LEU A 497 -14.22 -19.83 22.86
N ILE A 498 -15.07 -19.71 21.85
CA ILE A 498 -15.40 -20.82 20.95
C ILE A 498 -14.32 -20.88 19.86
N TYR A 499 -13.45 -21.88 19.93
CA TYR A 499 -12.34 -22.05 19.00
C TYR A 499 -12.61 -23.16 17.98
N ARG A 500 -12.67 -22.79 16.69
CA ARG A 500 -12.84 -23.71 15.55
C ARG A 500 -11.59 -23.63 14.68
N VAL A 501 -10.94 -24.77 14.41
CA VAL A 501 -9.70 -24.83 13.64
C VAL A 501 -9.81 -25.71 12.40
N ALA A 502 -9.44 -25.17 11.24
CA ALA A 502 -9.35 -25.88 9.98
C ALA A 502 -7.89 -26.19 9.64
N CYS A 503 -7.54 -27.48 9.58
CA CYS A 503 -6.20 -27.94 9.19
C CYS A 503 -6.22 -28.49 7.75
N SER A 504 -5.89 -27.64 6.78
CA SER A 504 -6.08 -27.94 5.35
C SER A 504 -5.20 -29.06 4.78
N ARG A 505 -4.19 -29.55 5.51
CA ARG A 505 -3.25 -30.60 5.05
C ARG A 505 -3.03 -31.74 6.06
N ASP A 506 -3.77 -31.78 7.17
CA ASP A 506 -3.67 -32.89 8.13
C ASP A 506 -4.51 -34.12 7.68
N GLY A 507 -5.45 -33.94 6.76
CA GLY A 507 -6.25 -35.03 6.19
C GLY A 507 -5.42 -35.94 5.26
N PRO A 508 -5.87 -37.20 5.04
CA PRO A 508 -5.21 -38.11 4.11
C PRO A 508 -5.12 -37.54 2.69
N GLU A 509 -4.10 -37.96 1.93
CA GLU A 509 -3.97 -37.58 0.52
C GLU A 509 -5.20 -38.02 -0.28
N GLY A 510 -5.67 -37.15 -1.20
CA GLY A 510 -6.89 -37.38 -1.98
C GLY A 510 -8.20 -36.99 -1.28
N VAL A 511 -8.19 -36.69 0.02
CA VAL A 511 -9.37 -36.18 0.74
C VAL A 511 -9.52 -34.67 0.54
N LYS A 512 -10.77 -34.21 0.45
CA LYS A 512 -11.09 -32.77 0.35
C LYS A 512 -10.44 -32.02 1.53
N ARG A 513 -9.70 -30.95 1.22
CA ARG A 513 -9.09 -30.09 2.23
C ARG A 513 -10.18 -29.29 2.97
N THR A 514 -10.05 -29.22 4.28
CA THR A 514 -10.90 -28.40 5.15
C THR A 514 -10.34 -26.99 5.28
N TYR A 515 -11.19 -25.99 5.07
CA TYR A 515 -10.89 -24.58 5.28
C TYR A 515 -11.89 -23.95 6.25
N VAL A 516 -11.67 -22.69 6.63
CA VAL A 516 -12.51 -21.99 7.60
C VAL A 516 -13.97 -21.86 7.16
N GLN A 517 -14.22 -21.69 5.85
CA GLN A 517 -15.58 -21.61 5.32
C GLN A 517 -16.35 -22.93 5.43
N ASP A 518 -15.66 -24.08 5.38
CA ASP A 518 -16.31 -25.38 5.60
C ASP A 518 -16.81 -25.50 7.05
N LEU A 519 -16.02 -25.03 8.03
CA LEU A 519 -16.43 -25.02 9.44
C LEU A 519 -17.56 -24.04 9.74
N ILE A 520 -17.63 -22.92 9.01
CA ILE A 520 -18.73 -21.95 9.12
C ILE A 520 -20.03 -22.58 8.58
N ILE A 521 -19.96 -23.33 7.48
CA ILE A 521 -21.10 -24.08 6.94
C ILE A 521 -21.58 -25.15 7.92
N GLU A 522 -20.66 -25.90 8.55
CA GLU A 522 -21.00 -26.87 9.60
C GLU A 522 -21.73 -26.19 10.78
N ASP A 523 -21.32 -24.98 11.14
CA ASP A 523 -21.89 -24.21 12.25
C ASP A 523 -23.09 -23.32 11.82
N ALA A 524 -23.69 -23.55 10.65
CA ALA A 524 -24.69 -22.67 10.03
C ALA A 524 -25.80 -22.20 11.00
N ALA A 525 -26.41 -23.12 11.75
CA ALA A 525 -27.48 -22.77 12.70
C ALA A 525 -27.00 -21.83 13.82
N ARG A 526 -25.79 -22.06 14.35
CA ARG A 526 -25.19 -21.22 15.39
C ARG A 526 -24.82 -19.84 14.83
N ILE A 527 -24.26 -19.80 13.63
CA ILE A 527 -23.91 -18.56 12.94
C ILE A 527 -25.15 -17.72 12.68
N TRP A 528 -26.22 -18.33 12.16
CA TRP A 528 -27.46 -17.61 11.90
C TRP A 528 -28.04 -17.00 13.18
N LYS A 529 -28.12 -17.78 14.26
CA LYS A 529 -28.54 -17.28 15.57
C LYS A 529 -27.71 -16.07 16.03
N LEU A 530 -26.38 -16.18 15.97
CA LEU A 530 -25.48 -15.10 16.38
C LEU A 530 -25.72 -13.82 15.56
N LEU A 531 -25.94 -13.95 14.25
CA LEU A 531 -26.12 -12.80 13.36
C LEU A 531 -27.49 -12.12 13.53
N ASP A 532 -28.55 -12.91 13.60
CA ASP A 532 -29.94 -12.45 13.56
C ASP A 532 -30.47 -12.08 14.96
N GLU A 533 -30.34 -12.97 15.93
CA GLU A 533 -30.86 -12.78 17.28
C GLU A 533 -29.90 -11.95 18.15
N ASP A 534 -28.62 -12.33 18.16
CA ASP A 534 -27.64 -11.75 19.09
C ASP A 534 -26.92 -10.51 18.53
N GLY A 535 -27.20 -10.14 17.28
CA GLY A 535 -26.65 -8.92 16.67
C GLY A 535 -25.13 -8.96 16.45
N ALA A 536 -24.53 -10.14 16.31
CA ALA A 536 -23.08 -10.33 16.27
C ALA A 536 -22.38 -9.51 15.18
N HIS A 537 -21.12 -9.16 15.46
CA HIS A 537 -20.20 -8.55 14.49
C HIS A 537 -19.26 -9.62 13.91
N VAL A 538 -18.93 -9.50 12.63
CA VAL A 538 -18.05 -10.41 11.89
C VAL A 538 -16.78 -9.66 11.48
N PHE A 539 -15.63 -10.25 11.79
CA PHE A 539 -14.32 -9.72 11.41
C PHE A 539 -13.58 -10.76 10.58
N ILE A 540 -13.19 -10.37 9.35
CA ILE A 540 -12.47 -11.24 8.42
C ILE A 540 -11.08 -10.65 8.19
N SER A 541 -10.02 -11.43 8.39
CA SER A 541 -8.65 -10.97 8.15
C SER A 541 -7.75 -12.03 7.52
N GLY A 542 -6.80 -11.60 6.70
CA GLY A 542 -5.83 -12.46 6.02
C GLY A 542 -5.66 -12.12 4.54
N SER A 543 -5.47 -13.15 3.71
CA SER A 543 -5.23 -12.95 2.27
C SER A 543 -6.46 -12.40 1.56
N SER A 544 -6.33 -11.27 0.87
CA SER A 544 -7.40 -10.59 0.09
C SER A 544 -7.77 -11.31 -1.21
N ASN A 545 -7.28 -12.52 -1.42
CA ASN A 545 -7.58 -13.34 -2.60
C ASN A 545 -8.98 -13.98 -2.45
N LYS A 546 -9.08 -15.30 -2.58
CA LYS A 546 -10.37 -16.02 -2.56
C LYS A 546 -10.98 -16.19 -1.18
N MET A 547 -10.24 -15.91 -0.10
CA MET A 547 -10.65 -16.25 1.26
C MET A 547 -11.86 -15.43 1.75
N PRO A 548 -11.88 -14.08 1.65
CA PRO A 548 -13.02 -13.30 2.14
C PRO A 548 -14.31 -13.62 1.40
N ALA A 549 -14.24 -13.75 0.08
CA ALA A 549 -15.38 -14.15 -0.75
C ALA A 549 -15.94 -15.53 -0.35
N ALA A 550 -15.06 -16.51 -0.09
CA ALA A 550 -15.47 -17.84 0.36
C ALA A 550 -16.13 -17.82 1.75
N VAL A 551 -15.63 -16.98 2.66
CA VAL A 551 -16.23 -16.79 3.99
C VAL A 551 -17.61 -16.16 3.86
N LYS A 552 -17.77 -15.10 3.05
CA LYS A 552 -19.07 -14.47 2.81
C LYS A 552 -20.08 -15.44 2.18
N ALA A 553 -19.64 -16.25 1.22
CA ALA A 553 -20.47 -17.30 0.64
C ALA A 553 -20.95 -18.33 1.70
N ALA A 554 -20.09 -18.70 2.66
CA ALA A 554 -20.49 -19.57 3.76
C ALA A 554 -21.48 -18.91 4.73
N LEU A 555 -21.35 -17.60 4.99
CA LEU A 555 -22.35 -16.85 5.77
C LEU A 555 -23.70 -16.80 5.04
N ILE A 556 -23.69 -16.52 3.73
CA ILE A 556 -24.89 -16.56 2.87
C ILE A 556 -25.56 -17.93 2.94
N HIS A 557 -24.78 -19.01 2.82
CA HIS A 557 -25.29 -20.37 2.96
C HIS A 557 -25.97 -20.60 4.31
N ALA A 558 -25.40 -20.11 5.42
CA ALA A 558 -26.02 -20.22 6.74
C ALA A 558 -27.38 -19.51 6.80
N ILE A 559 -27.49 -18.31 6.20
CA ILE A 559 -28.74 -17.54 6.12
C ILE A 559 -29.79 -18.29 5.30
N ILE A 560 -29.45 -18.77 4.10
CA ILE A 560 -30.38 -19.51 3.23
C ILE A 560 -30.90 -20.76 3.95
N THR A 561 -29.99 -21.53 4.55
CA THR A 561 -30.31 -22.80 5.20
C THR A 561 -31.20 -22.63 6.43
N CYS A 562 -30.97 -21.59 7.23
CA CYS A 562 -31.61 -21.43 8.54
C CYS A 562 -32.76 -20.42 8.57
N ALA A 563 -32.85 -19.52 7.59
CA ALA A 563 -33.84 -18.44 7.55
C ALA A 563 -34.87 -18.57 6.41
N SER A 564 -34.78 -19.62 5.58
CA SER A 564 -35.62 -19.81 4.38
C SER A 564 -35.65 -18.60 3.44
N ARG A 565 -34.53 -17.85 3.38
CA ARG A 565 -34.37 -16.67 2.52
C ARG A 565 -33.83 -17.07 1.15
N SER A 566 -34.16 -16.28 0.12
CA SER A 566 -33.53 -16.43 -1.20
C SER A 566 -32.05 -16.02 -1.16
N GLU A 567 -31.31 -16.40 -2.19
CA GLU A 567 -29.89 -16.04 -2.33
C GLU A 567 -29.70 -14.52 -2.41
N GLU A 568 -30.61 -13.82 -3.10
CA GLU A 568 -30.60 -12.36 -3.21
C GLU A 568 -30.85 -11.70 -1.84
N GLN A 569 -31.81 -12.21 -1.08
CA GLN A 569 -32.11 -11.70 0.26
C GLN A 569 -30.96 -11.94 1.25
N ALA A 570 -30.31 -13.10 1.17
CA ALA A 570 -29.15 -13.42 2.00
C ALA A 570 -27.93 -12.56 1.62
N SER A 571 -27.69 -12.35 0.33
CA SER A 571 -26.63 -11.47 -0.17
C SER A 571 -26.86 -10.01 0.24
N GLN A 572 -28.10 -9.53 0.15
CA GLN A 572 -28.47 -8.20 0.61
C GLN A 572 -28.26 -8.03 2.12
N TYR A 573 -28.56 -9.05 2.92
CA TYR A 573 -28.30 -9.01 4.37
C TYR A 573 -26.81 -8.87 4.68
N ILE A 574 -25.93 -9.61 3.99
CA ILE A 574 -24.48 -9.47 4.15
C ILE A 574 -24.01 -8.08 3.72
N PHE A 575 -24.53 -7.55 2.61
CA PHE A 575 -24.25 -6.18 2.17
C PHE A 575 -24.66 -5.15 3.24
N ASP A 576 -25.82 -5.34 3.89
CA ASP A 576 -26.27 -4.45 4.96
C ASP A 576 -25.39 -4.56 6.21
N LEU A 577 -24.84 -5.74 6.52
CA LEU A 577 -23.84 -5.90 7.59
C LEU A 577 -22.56 -5.11 7.28
N GLU A 578 -22.06 -5.18 6.05
CA GLU A 578 -20.89 -4.39 5.60
C GLU A 578 -21.18 -2.89 5.70
N LYS A 579 -22.31 -2.46 5.15
CA LYS A 579 -22.75 -1.05 5.16
C LYS A 579 -22.87 -0.49 6.58
N ASN A 580 -23.39 -1.30 7.51
CA ASN A 580 -23.56 -0.93 8.91
C ASN A 580 -22.31 -1.19 9.77
N ARG A 581 -21.17 -1.55 9.17
CA ARG A 581 -19.90 -1.88 9.86
C ARG A 581 -20.03 -2.99 10.90
N ARG A 582 -21.00 -3.89 10.73
CA ARG A 582 -21.13 -5.14 11.49
C ARG A 582 -20.33 -6.27 10.86
N LEU A 583 -20.05 -6.22 9.56
CA LEU A 583 -19.04 -7.05 8.91
C LEU A 583 -17.89 -6.15 8.45
N ILE A 584 -16.67 -6.46 8.88
CA ILE A 584 -15.47 -5.68 8.53
C ILE A 584 -14.40 -6.64 8.01
N GLU A 585 -13.80 -6.28 6.87
CA GLU A 585 -12.69 -7.00 6.25
C GLU A 585 -11.39 -6.21 6.42
N GLU A 586 -10.36 -6.86 6.95
CA GLU A 586 -8.98 -6.35 7.04
C GLU A 586 -8.05 -7.35 6.35
N CYS A 587 -7.98 -7.27 5.02
CA CYS A 587 -7.28 -8.22 4.18
C CYS A 587 -6.19 -7.56 3.32
N TRP A 588 -5.14 -8.31 3.01
CA TRP A 588 -3.96 -7.85 2.26
C TRP A 588 -3.46 -8.91 1.26
N SER A 589 -2.67 -8.48 0.27
CA SER A 589 -2.15 -9.34 -0.80
C SER A 589 -0.71 -9.82 -0.59
#